data_AF-A0A5J4YAJ5-F1
#
_entry.id   AF-A0A5J4YAJ5-F1
#
_cell.length_a   1.000
_cell.length_b   1.000
_cell.length_c   1.000
_cell.angle_alpha   90.00
_cell.angle_beta   90.00
_cell.angle_gamma   90.00
#
_symmetry.space_group_name_H-M   'P 1'
#
loop_
_entity.id
_entity.type
_entity.pdbx_description
1 polymer ?
#
loop_
_entity_poly.entity_id
_entity_poly.type
_entity_poly.pdbx_seq_one_letter_code
_entity_poly.pdbx_strand_id
1 'polypeptide(L)'
;MNNSSTSQARDADRQPAVPETGQHHTSGQSPIAETGQHHTSGQSPIADRSVVKAMQEYPMQTFAAINMVLFERHGYQRMQIHGNPRDAQLSSVLDNGGGTPAALAVLYMEVARRLGISMVAQPLEGGRECMIWPEHGLLRAGGESFVIDAYSQGAMYSMTEVAELFDLGSPTSLTPVSKRELLAVLLAALRDSHWCKAVDCQSEPGLMIPISLGVAASGTVQPMHGFDIARALAAAERRLFLLPESREVQLEHALLLYFAGQWDEAYQELQLYKQDVGQLDGHALDSTLARICCLLYERTTW
;
A
#
# COMPACT_ATOMS: atom_id res chain seq x y z
N MET A 1 25.58 -47.34 -26.14
CA MET A 1 26.18 -48.65 -25.81
C MET A 1 27.09 -48.47 -24.60
N ASN A 2 27.08 -49.44 -23.69
CA ASN A 2 27.86 -49.59 -22.43
C ASN A 2 27.29 -49.02 -21.11
N ASN A 3 26.47 -49.86 -20.46
CA ASN A 3 26.55 -50.40 -19.09
C ASN A 3 27.53 -49.82 -18.05
N SER A 4 26.95 -49.48 -16.89
CA SER A 4 27.16 -50.02 -15.52
C SER A 4 28.51 -49.93 -14.82
N SER A 5 28.52 -49.31 -13.62
CA SER A 5 28.80 -49.92 -12.28
C SER A 5 28.98 -48.81 -11.21
N THR A 6 28.08 -48.67 -10.22
CA THR A 6 28.16 -49.16 -8.81
C THR A 6 29.28 -48.55 -7.94
N SER A 7 28.92 -47.80 -6.89
CA SER A 7 29.67 -47.72 -5.63
C SER A 7 28.84 -47.04 -4.53
N GLN A 8 28.56 -47.79 -3.46
CA GLN A 8 27.99 -47.33 -2.18
C GLN A 8 29.08 -46.66 -1.32
N ALA A 9 28.69 -45.70 -0.46
CA ALA A 9 29.31 -45.51 0.86
C ALA A 9 28.31 -44.84 1.83
N ARG A 10 28.27 -45.36 3.06
CA ARG A 10 27.45 -45.01 4.23
C ARG A 10 28.22 -44.05 5.17
N ASP A 11 27.52 -43.65 6.25
CA ASP A 11 28.00 -43.12 7.54
C ASP A 11 28.31 -41.62 7.63
N ALA A 12 28.11 -40.95 8.75
CA ALA A 12 27.26 -41.14 9.94
C ALA A 12 27.36 -39.83 10.74
N ASP A 13 26.20 -39.39 11.22
CA ASP A 13 25.89 -38.75 12.49
C ASP A 13 27.04 -38.37 13.47
N ARG A 14 27.03 -37.10 13.94
CA ARG A 14 27.53 -36.70 15.27
C ARG A 14 27.17 -35.25 15.64
N GLN A 15 26.12 -35.10 16.45
CA GLN A 15 25.99 -34.01 17.43
C GLN A 15 26.88 -34.30 18.65
N PRO A 16 27.20 -33.27 19.46
CA PRO A 16 27.40 -33.49 20.89
C PRO A 16 26.50 -32.59 21.74
N ALA A 17 26.10 -33.13 22.89
CA ALA A 17 25.25 -32.52 23.89
C ALA A 17 25.94 -32.47 25.27
N VAL A 18 25.66 -31.37 26.00
CA VAL A 18 25.63 -31.13 27.47
C VAL A 18 26.94 -31.26 28.30
N PRO A 19 27.09 -30.57 29.47
CA PRO A 19 26.25 -30.78 30.67
C PRO A 19 25.81 -29.52 31.47
N GLU A 20 24.65 -29.64 32.11
CA GLU A 20 24.20 -28.87 33.27
C GLU A 20 24.88 -29.39 34.56
N THR A 21 25.20 -28.49 35.49
CA THR A 21 25.52 -28.81 36.90
C THR A 21 24.75 -27.86 37.82
N GLY A 22 24.14 -28.41 38.86
CA GLY A 22 23.11 -27.74 39.66
C GLY A 22 23.51 -27.11 41.00
N GLN A 23 22.44 -26.60 41.63
CA GLN A 23 22.07 -26.64 43.05
C GLN A 23 22.63 -25.65 44.12
N HIS A 24 21.64 -25.00 44.77
CA HIS A 24 21.47 -24.57 46.18
C HIS A 24 22.31 -23.43 46.82
N HIS A 25 21.66 -22.31 47.22
CA HIS A 25 21.29 -21.99 48.63
C HIS A 25 20.70 -20.56 48.87
N THR A 26 19.51 -20.54 49.49
CA THR A 26 18.98 -19.67 50.59
C THR A 26 19.22 -18.16 50.70
N SER A 27 18.08 -17.44 50.72
CA SER A 27 17.59 -16.52 51.77
C SER A 27 18.34 -15.20 52.08
N GLY A 28 17.69 -14.08 51.75
CA GLY A 28 17.93 -12.77 52.36
C GLY A 28 16.91 -11.72 51.90
N GLN A 29 15.83 -11.51 52.67
CA GLN A 29 14.94 -10.35 52.59
C GLN A 29 15.60 -9.18 53.35
N SER A 30 15.76 -7.99 52.77
CA SER A 30 14.87 -6.81 52.84
C SER A 30 15.71 -5.56 52.49
N PRO A 31 15.18 -4.33 52.36
CA PRO A 31 13.97 -3.86 51.67
C PRO A 31 14.31 -2.82 50.57
N ILE A 32 13.43 -2.68 49.58
CA ILE A 32 13.53 -1.63 48.55
C ILE A 32 12.91 -0.35 49.12
N ALA A 33 13.76 0.64 49.41
CA ALA A 33 13.34 2.01 49.64
C ALA A 33 13.36 2.79 48.32
N GLU A 34 12.27 3.51 48.08
CA GLU A 34 12.03 4.41 46.96
C GLU A 34 13.15 5.44 46.78
N THR A 35 13.71 5.55 45.57
CA THR A 35 14.02 6.83 44.90
C THR A 35 14.59 6.53 43.51
N GLY A 36 13.77 6.70 42.48
CA GLY A 36 14.18 6.52 41.10
C GLY A 36 13.32 7.39 40.19
N GLN A 37 13.79 8.60 39.95
CA GLN A 37 13.17 9.62 39.12
C GLN A 37 12.82 9.06 37.74
N HIS A 38 11.52 9.04 37.40
CA HIS A 38 11.08 8.82 36.03
C HIS A 38 11.45 10.05 35.18
N HIS A 39 12.60 10.00 34.52
CA HIS A 39 12.87 10.83 33.34
C HIS A 39 12.08 10.29 32.16
N THR A 40 10.86 10.79 31.97
CA THR A 40 10.13 10.66 30.70
C THR A 40 10.59 11.78 29.78
N SER A 41 11.72 11.61 29.10
CA SER A 41 12.14 12.48 28.00
C SER A 41 11.72 11.86 26.67
N GLY A 42 10.43 11.96 26.36
CA GLY A 42 9.92 11.84 24.99
C GLY A 42 10.15 13.16 24.25
N GLN A 43 11.41 13.47 23.93
CA GLN A 43 11.74 14.57 23.03
C GLN A 43 11.81 14.02 21.61
N SER A 44 10.81 14.38 20.80
CA SER A 44 10.93 14.35 19.34
C SER A 44 12.17 15.19 18.96
N PRO A 45 13.01 14.81 17.98
CA PRO A 45 14.15 15.63 17.62
C PRO A 45 13.63 16.95 17.05
N ILE A 46 13.77 18.01 17.84
CA ILE A 46 13.47 19.37 17.43
C ILE A 46 14.55 19.72 16.41
N ALA A 47 14.17 19.84 15.13
CA ALA A 47 15.05 20.43 14.13
C ALA A 47 15.58 21.76 14.69
N ASP A 48 16.90 21.94 14.68
CA ASP A 48 17.55 23.16 15.16
C ASP A 48 16.83 24.37 14.50
N ARG A 49 16.47 25.37 15.31
CA ARG A 49 15.80 26.59 14.82
C ARG A 49 16.60 27.27 13.71
N SER A 50 17.92 27.11 13.70
CA SER A 50 18.79 27.59 12.62
C SER A 50 18.51 26.90 11.29
N VAL A 51 18.28 25.58 11.31
CA VAL A 51 17.98 24.74 10.15
C VAL A 51 16.60 25.07 9.60
N VAL A 52 15.58 25.16 10.46
CA VAL A 52 14.21 25.50 10.04
C VAL A 52 14.16 26.86 9.37
N LYS A 53 14.90 27.84 9.89
CA LYS A 53 14.99 29.18 9.29
C LYS A 53 15.67 29.15 7.91
N ALA A 54 16.82 28.48 7.80
CA ALA A 54 17.51 28.35 6.52
C ALA A 54 16.64 27.66 5.45
N MET A 55 15.82 26.71 5.86
CA MET A 55 14.91 26.04 4.92
C MET A 55 13.79 26.93 4.40
N GLN A 56 13.26 27.83 5.23
CA GLN A 56 12.27 28.82 4.80
C GLN A 56 12.88 29.86 3.86
N GLU A 57 14.17 30.20 4.06
CA GLU A 57 14.90 31.14 3.21
C GLU A 57 15.32 30.50 1.86
N TYR A 58 15.55 29.19 1.84
CA TYR A 58 16.07 28.44 0.69
C TYR A 58 15.25 27.17 0.40
N PRO A 59 13.95 27.29 0.06
CA PRO A 59 13.06 26.13 -0.11
C PRO A 59 13.53 25.21 -1.25
N MET A 60 13.98 25.78 -2.38
CA MET A 60 14.45 24.98 -3.52
C MET A 60 15.68 24.14 -3.17
N GLN A 61 16.65 24.73 -2.47
CA GLN A 61 17.86 24.03 -2.01
C GLN A 61 17.50 22.95 -0.98
N THR A 62 16.48 23.19 -0.17
CA THR A 62 15.98 22.22 0.80
C THR A 62 15.41 20.99 0.11
N PHE A 63 14.51 21.17 -0.88
CA PHE A 63 13.97 20.04 -1.64
C PHE A 63 15.03 19.32 -2.48
N ALA A 64 15.99 20.06 -3.06
CA ALA A 64 17.12 19.46 -3.73
C ALA A 64 17.97 18.58 -2.78
N ALA A 65 18.18 19.03 -1.54
CA ALA A 65 18.89 18.23 -0.54
C ALA A 65 18.09 16.98 -0.11
N ILE A 66 16.76 17.07 -0.01
CA ILE A 66 15.89 15.91 0.21
C ILE A 66 16.05 14.91 -0.95
N ASN A 67 15.99 15.37 -2.20
CA ASN A 67 16.15 14.54 -3.39
C ASN A 67 17.50 13.82 -3.40
N MET A 68 18.60 14.54 -3.12
CA MET A 68 19.94 13.95 -3.03
C MET A 68 20.02 12.87 -1.95
N VAL A 69 19.43 13.09 -0.77
CA VAL A 69 19.43 12.08 0.30
C VAL A 69 18.61 10.86 -0.11
N LEU A 70 17.38 11.05 -0.60
CA LEU A 70 16.48 9.96 -0.90
C LEU A 70 16.92 9.15 -2.12
N PHE A 71 17.13 9.82 -3.25
CA PHE A 71 17.30 9.16 -4.53
C PHE A 71 18.77 8.86 -4.84
N GLU A 72 19.70 9.77 -4.53
CA GLU A 72 21.12 9.56 -4.85
C GLU A 72 21.86 8.77 -3.76
N ARG A 73 21.66 9.13 -2.49
CA ARG A 73 22.40 8.50 -1.37
C ARG A 73 21.77 7.19 -0.90
N HIS A 74 20.45 7.15 -0.75
CA HIS A 74 19.72 5.96 -0.30
C HIS A 74 19.21 5.08 -1.44
N GLY A 75 19.19 5.58 -2.68
CA GLY A 75 18.83 4.79 -3.85
C GLY A 75 17.35 4.42 -3.95
N TYR A 76 16.46 5.19 -3.30
CA TYR A 76 15.02 5.01 -3.51
C TYR A 76 14.67 5.28 -4.98
N GLN A 77 13.79 4.47 -5.55
CA GLN A 77 13.45 4.56 -6.97
C GLN A 77 12.06 3.99 -7.26
N ARG A 78 11.50 4.40 -8.38
CA ARG A 78 10.27 3.81 -8.91
C ARG A 78 10.39 2.30 -9.08
N MET A 79 9.27 1.61 -8.88
CA MET A 79 9.15 0.20 -9.24
C MET A 79 9.53 -0.04 -10.71
N GLN A 80 10.23 -1.15 -10.96
CA GLN A 80 10.69 -1.51 -12.31
C GLN A 80 9.62 -2.28 -13.10
N ILE A 81 8.83 -3.08 -12.39
CA ILE A 81 7.77 -3.93 -12.95
C ILE A 81 6.56 -3.78 -12.05
N HIS A 82 5.37 -3.68 -12.64
CA HIS A 82 4.13 -3.58 -11.90
C HIS A 82 3.77 -4.92 -11.23
N GLY A 83 2.99 -4.87 -10.15
CA GLY A 83 2.41 -6.08 -9.54
C GLY A 83 3.27 -6.79 -8.51
N ASN A 84 4.40 -6.20 -8.11
CA ASN A 84 5.15 -6.68 -6.95
C ASN A 84 4.58 -6.05 -5.67
N PRO A 85 3.93 -6.82 -4.76
CA PRO A 85 3.33 -6.27 -3.55
C PRO A 85 4.35 -5.59 -2.62
N ARG A 86 5.64 -5.95 -2.73
CA ARG A 86 6.72 -5.35 -1.95
C ARG A 86 6.89 -3.87 -2.19
N ASP A 87 6.56 -3.39 -3.39
CA ASP A 87 6.75 -1.98 -3.76
C ASP A 87 5.69 -1.07 -3.10
N ALA A 88 4.61 -1.63 -2.56
CA ALA A 88 3.60 -0.90 -1.78
C ALA A 88 3.72 -1.12 -0.25
N GLN A 89 4.59 -2.03 0.20
CA GLN A 89 4.82 -2.28 1.63
C GLN A 89 5.95 -1.39 2.14
N LEU A 90 5.63 -0.38 2.95
CA LEU A 90 6.62 0.60 3.43
C LEU A 90 7.87 -0.04 4.08
N SER A 91 7.73 -1.15 4.81
CA SER A 91 8.90 -1.87 5.35
C SER A 91 9.80 -2.39 4.24
N SER A 92 9.23 -3.02 3.21
CA SER A 92 9.98 -3.53 2.07
C SER A 92 10.56 -2.42 1.20
N VAL A 93 9.87 -1.28 1.08
CA VAL A 93 10.37 -0.10 0.37
C VAL A 93 11.60 0.47 1.10
N LEU A 94 11.55 0.58 2.43
CA LEU A 94 12.69 1.03 3.25
C LEU A 94 13.89 0.09 3.13
N ASP A 95 13.64 -1.22 3.03
CA ASP A 95 14.71 -2.22 2.93
C ASP A 95 15.31 -2.34 1.52
N ASN A 96 14.50 -2.18 0.45
CA ASN A 96 14.88 -2.51 -0.92
C ASN A 96 14.91 -1.31 -1.89
N GLY A 97 14.44 -0.13 -1.48
CA GLY A 97 14.48 1.10 -2.27
C GLY A 97 13.38 1.27 -3.33
N GLY A 98 12.87 0.17 -3.91
CA GLY A 98 11.80 0.20 -4.90
C GLY A 98 10.43 0.51 -4.29
N GLY A 99 9.67 1.43 -4.89
CA GLY A 99 8.36 1.81 -4.37
C GLY A 99 7.34 2.26 -5.42
N THR A 100 6.05 2.15 -5.07
CA THR A 100 4.93 2.75 -5.79
C THR A 100 4.91 4.27 -5.59
N PRO A 101 4.17 5.04 -6.43
CA PRO A 101 4.06 6.49 -6.31
C PRO A 101 3.65 6.94 -4.89
N ALA A 102 2.60 6.33 -4.33
CA ALA A 102 2.15 6.65 -2.98
C ALA A 102 3.18 6.28 -1.91
N ALA A 103 3.94 5.18 -2.07
CA ALA A 103 4.94 4.78 -1.10
C ALA A 103 6.12 5.75 -1.05
N LEU A 104 6.62 6.15 -2.23
CA LEU A 104 7.69 7.14 -2.34
C LEU A 104 7.23 8.53 -1.89
N ALA A 105 5.99 8.90 -2.19
CA ALA A 105 5.38 10.13 -1.69
C ALA A 105 5.35 10.16 -0.15
N VAL A 106 4.87 9.08 0.50
CA VAL A 106 4.87 8.97 1.97
C VAL A 106 6.28 9.13 2.53
N LEU A 107 7.27 8.47 1.93
CA LEU A 107 8.66 8.53 2.37
C LEU A 107 9.22 9.96 2.26
N TYR A 108 8.96 10.63 1.13
CA TYR A 108 9.35 12.00 0.89
C TYR A 108 8.74 12.97 1.91
N MET A 109 7.42 12.90 2.07
CA MET A 109 6.67 13.75 3.00
C MET A 109 7.15 13.56 4.44
N GLU A 110 7.50 12.34 4.82
CA GLU A 110 7.95 12.00 6.17
C GLU A 110 9.38 12.50 6.45
N VAL A 111 10.24 12.58 5.44
CA VAL A 111 11.53 13.31 5.53
C VAL A 111 11.30 14.82 5.63
N ALA A 112 10.48 15.40 4.75
CA ALA A 112 10.15 16.83 4.80
C ALA A 112 9.56 17.24 6.17
N ARG A 113 8.68 16.39 6.74
CA ARG A 113 8.07 16.61 8.06
C ARG A 113 9.09 16.64 9.19
N ARG A 114 10.13 15.80 9.15
CA ARG A 114 11.23 15.84 10.15
C ARG A 114 12.03 17.13 10.09
N LEU A 115 12.02 17.78 8.94
CA LEU A 115 12.64 19.08 8.75
C LEU A 115 11.67 20.25 9.06
N GLY A 116 10.45 19.97 9.52
CA GLY A 116 9.46 20.98 9.87
C GLY A 116 8.59 21.48 8.72
N ILE A 117 8.64 20.82 7.55
CA ILE A 117 7.78 21.13 6.40
C ILE A 117 6.58 20.20 6.41
N SER A 118 5.38 20.74 6.60
CA SER A 118 4.13 19.99 6.37
C SER A 118 3.90 19.86 4.87
N MET A 119 3.77 18.62 4.41
CA MET A 119 3.48 18.29 3.02
C MET A 119 2.09 17.68 2.94
N VAL A 120 1.42 17.91 1.81
CA VAL A 120 0.17 17.25 1.42
C VAL A 120 0.38 16.48 0.13
N ALA A 121 -0.53 15.57 -0.19
CA ALA A 121 -0.45 14.71 -1.36
C ALA A 121 -1.78 14.63 -2.08
N GLN A 122 -1.72 14.34 -3.38
CA GLN A 122 -2.87 13.90 -4.17
C GLN A 122 -2.46 12.75 -5.09
N PRO A 123 -2.99 11.55 -4.84
CA PRO A 123 -2.99 10.46 -5.79
C PRO A 123 -3.81 10.83 -7.03
N LEU A 124 -3.31 10.48 -8.21
CA LEU A 124 -3.97 10.67 -9.49
C LEU A 124 -4.08 9.32 -10.22
N GLU A 125 -5.03 9.23 -11.16
CA GLU A 125 -5.24 8.04 -11.98
C GLU A 125 -5.33 6.72 -11.20
N GLY A 126 -6.13 6.69 -10.12
CA GLY A 126 -6.28 5.49 -9.28
C GLY A 126 -5.04 5.17 -8.42
N GLY A 127 -4.10 6.11 -8.26
CA GLY A 127 -2.88 5.95 -7.48
C GLY A 127 -1.65 5.54 -8.29
N ARG A 128 -1.75 5.56 -9.63
CA ARG A 128 -0.61 5.36 -10.55
C ARG A 128 0.36 6.53 -10.57
N GLU A 129 -0.10 7.70 -10.13
CA GLU A 129 0.73 8.88 -9.91
C GLU A 129 0.39 9.50 -8.55
N CYS A 130 1.33 10.23 -7.96
CA CYS A 130 1.09 10.92 -6.69
C CYS A 130 1.90 12.21 -6.59
N MET A 131 1.19 13.33 -6.64
CA MET A 131 1.79 14.66 -6.52
C MET A 131 1.82 15.08 -5.06
N ILE A 132 2.93 15.65 -4.60
CA ILE A 132 3.09 16.18 -3.24
C ILE A 132 3.53 17.64 -3.26
N TRP A 133 3.11 18.44 -2.29
CA TRP A 133 3.54 19.83 -2.18
C TRP A 133 3.45 20.33 -0.74
N PRO A 134 4.16 21.42 -0.40
CA PRO A 134 4.04 22.01 0.93
C PRO A 134 2.64 22.57 1.16
N GLU A 135 2.07 22.29 2.33
CA GLU A 135 0.75 22.79 2.73
C GLU A 135 0.70 24.33 2.78
N HIS A 136 1.85 24.96 3.00
CA HIS A 136 1.96 26.40 3.26
C HIS A 136 2.79 27.15 2.22
N GLY A 137 2.46 27.04 0.93
CA GLY A 137 2.93 27.97 -0.12
C GLY A 137 4.46 28.13 -0.28
N LEU A 138 5.25 27.22 0.27
CA LEU A 138 6.72 27.31 0.33
C LEU A 138 7.39 27.06 -1.03
N LEU A 139 6.67 26.47 -1.99
CA LEU A 139 7.19 26.12 -3.31
C LEU A 139 6.54 26.96 -4.39
N ARG A 140 6.96 28.23 -4.49
CA ARG A 140 6.44 29.19 -5.48
C ARG A 140 7.56 29.93 -6.19
N ALA A 141 7.41 30.12 -7.49
CA ALA A 141 8.31 30.92 -8.32
C ALA A 141 7.51 31.62 -9.42
N GLY A 142 7.82 32.88 -9.73
CA GLY A 142 7.12 33.63 -10.78
C GLY A 142 5.61 33.83 -10.56
N GLY A 143 5.13 33.66 -9.32
CA GLY A 143 3.68 33.69 -9.00
C GLY A 143 2.99 32.33 -9.09
N GLU A 144 3.64 31.32 -9.66
CA GLU A 144 3.13 29.95 -9.78
C GLU A 144 3.49 29.12 -8.56
N SER A 145 2.66 28.12 -8.28
CA SER A 145 2.90 27.09 -7.27
C SER A 145 3.31 25.80 -7.97
N PHE A 146 4.25 25.10 -7.36
CA PHE A 146 4.78 23.85 -7.89
C PHE A 146 4.38 22.68 -7.00
N VAL A 147 4.30 21.51 -7.62
CA VAL A 147 4.25 20.21 -6.96
C VAL A 147 5.54 19.46 -7.22
N ILE A 148 5.75 18.41 -6.43
CA ILE A 148 6.86 17.48 -6.53
C ILE A 148 6.29 16.10 -6.85
N ASP A 149 6.89 15.40 -7.79
CA ASP A 149 6.66 14.00 -8.04
C ASP A 149 7.83 13.19 -7.46
N ALA A 150 7.58 12.52 -6.33
CA ALA A 150 8.57 11.65 -5.70
C ALA A 150 8.86 10.38 -6.53
N TYR A 151 7.92 9.96 -7.38
CA TYR A 151 8.07 8.80 -8.24
C TYR A 151 9.07 9.06 -9.37
N SER A 152 9.10 10.29 -9.88
CA SER A 152 10.12 10.80 -10.82
C SER A 152 11.29 11.50 -10.12
N GLN A 153 11.76 10.94 -9.00
CA GLN A 153 12.96 11.40 -8.27
C GLN A 153 12.90 12.88 -7.82
N GLY A 154 11.71 13.36 -7.46
CA GLY A 154 11.49 14.71 -6.99
C GLY A 154 11.46 15.75 -8.11
N ALA A 155 11.11 15.33 -9.33
CA ALA A 155 10.78 16.24 -10.43
C ALA A 155 9.72 17.25 -9.98
N MET A 156 9.85 18.49 -10.44
CA MET A 156 8.91 19.56 -10.10
C MET A 156 8.10 19.95 -11.32
N TYR A 157 6.81 20.16 -11.10
CA TYR A 157 5.85 20.60 -12.11
C TYR A 157 5.06 21.77 -11.56
N SER A 158 4.72 22.73 -12.40
CA SER A 158 3.72 23.72 -12.05
C SER A 158 2.36 23.03 -11.87
N MET A 159 1.51 23.60 -11.02
CA MET A 159 0.13 23.10 -10.86
C MET A 159 -0.66 23.13 -12.19
N THR A 160 -0.29 24.03 -13.11
CA THR A 160 -0.89 24.13 -14.45
C THR A 160 -0.49 22.94 -15.33
N GLU A 161 0.81 22.61 -15.40
CA GLU A 161 1.29 21.45 -16.16
C GLU A 161 0.62 20.16 -15.69
N VAL A 162 0.45 19.98 -14.37
CA VAL A 162 -0.25 18.80 -13.82
C VAL A 162 -1.72 18.80 -14.22
N ALA A 163 -2.40 19.94 -14.14
CA ALA A 163 -3.80 20.02 -14.52
C ALA A 163 -4.03 19.72 -16.01
N GLU A 164 -3.09 20.12 -16.88
CA GLU A 164 -3.11 19.79 -18.30
C GLU A 164 -2.76 18.32 -18.56
N LEU A 165 -1.72 17.79 -17.91
CA LEU A 165 -1.26 16.41 -18.11
C LEU A 165 -2.30 15.36 -17.71
N PHE A 166 -3.08 15.65 -16.67
CA PHE A 166 -4.08 14.73 -16.10
C PHE A 166 -5.53 15.15 -16.35
N ASP A 167 -5.78 16.07 -17.30
CA ASP A 167 -7.12 16.55 -17.68
C ASP A 167 -7.99 17.01 -16.48
N LEU A 168 -7.38 17.66 -15.48
CA LEU A 168 -8.07 18.10 -14.27
C LEU A 168 -8.91 19.38 -14.48
N GLY A 169 -8.83 19.98 -15.67
CA GLY A 169 -9.53 21.19 -16.08
C GLY A 169 -8.99 22.49 -15.48
N SER A 170 -8.53 22.49 -14.23
CA SER A 170 -7.92 23.67 -13.60
C SER A 170 -6.83 23.30 -12.59
N PRO A 171 -5.82 24.18 -12.36
CA PRO A 171 -4.82 23.98 -11.30
C PRO A 171 -5.43 23.88 -9.91
N THR A 172 -6.58 24.55 -9.68
CA THR A 172 -7.33 24.53 -8.42
C THR A 172 -8.08 23.22 -8.17
N SER A 173 -8.14 22.34 -9.16
CA SER A 173 -8.75 21.00 -9.02
C SER A 173 -7.86 20.04 -8.22
N LEU A 174 -6.60 20.42 -7.97
CA LEU A 174 -5.73 19.65 -7.08
C LEU A 174 -6.20 19.83 -5.63
N THR A 175 -6.68 18.75 -5.04
CA THR A 175 -7.19 18.69 -3.68
C THR A 175 -6.39 17.67 -2.85
N PRO A 176 -5.86 18.08 -1.69
CA PRO A 176 -5.07 17.19 -0.87
C PRO A 176 -5.93 16.10 -0.24
N VAL A 177 -5.43 14.87 -0.25
CA VAL A 177 -6.09 13.75 0.43
C VAL A 177 -5.63 13.63 1.88
N SER A 178 -6.49 13.03 2.70
CA SER A 178 -6.18 12.66 4.07
C SER A 178 -5.18 11.50 4.14
N LYS A 179 -4.59 11.31 5.33
CA LYS A 179 -3.73 10.14 5.61
C LYS A 179 -4.47 8.81 5.44
N ARG A 180 -5.79 8.77 5.70
CA ARG A 180 -6.62 7.56 5.53
C ARG A 180 -6.77 7.22 4.05
N GLU A 181 -7.02 8.22 3.21
CA GLU A 181 -7.12 8.05 1.75
C GLU A 181 -5.76 7.65 1.15
N LEU A 182 -4.66 8.29 1.58
CA LEU A 182 -3.33 7.91 1.12
C LEU A 182 -2.96 6.46 1.49
N LEU A 183 -3.36 6.01 2.69
CA LEU A 183 -3.20 4.60 3.09
C LEU A 183 -4.11 3.67 2.27
N ALA A 184 -5.32 4.09 1.94
CA ALA A 184 -6.23 3.33 1.08
C ALA A 184 -5.68 3.16 -0.35
N VAL A 185 -4.90 4.12 -0.85
CA VAL A 185 -4.17 3.99 -2.13
C VAL A 185 -3.05 2.96 -2.05
N LEU A 186 -2.26 2.94 -0.98
CA LEU A 186 -1.25 1.89 -0.78
C LEU A 186 -1.89 0.49 -0.73
N LEU A 187 -3.02 0.36 -0.05
CA LEU A 187 -3.77 -0.89 0.00
C LEU A 187 -4.37 -1.24 -1.36
N ALA A 188 -4.72 -0.27 -2.21
CA ALA A 188 -5.22 -0.53 -3.56
C ALA A 188 -4.13 -1.21 -4.40
N ALA A 189 -2.90 -0.67 -4.36
CA ALA A 189 -1.75 -1.27 -5.04
C ALA A 189 -1.45 -2.71 -4.55
N LEU A 190 -1.61 -2.97 -3.25
CA LEU A 190 -1.47 -4.32 -2.68
C LEU A 190 -2.57 -5.27 -3.16
N ARG A 191 -3.83 -4.81 -3.13
CA ARG A 191 -4.98 -5.55 -3.63
C ARG A 191 -4.74 -5.94 -5.08
N ASP A 192 -4.38 -4.98 -5.91
CA ASP A 192 -4.16 -5.17 -7.35
C ASP A 192 -3.02 -6.13 -7.64
N SER A 193 -1.90 -5.99 -6.94
CA SER A 193 -0.75 -6.90 -7.08
C SER A 193 -1.11 -8.35 -6.71
N HIS A 194 -1.92 -8.54 -5.66
CA HIS A 194 -2.35 -9.87 -5.25
C HIS A 194 -3.48 -10.42 -6.12
N TRP A 195 -4.38 -9.57 -6.60
CA TRP A 195 -5.41 -9.95 -7.56
C TRP A 195 -4.79 -10.46 -8.85
N CYS A 196 -3.86 -9.72 -9.45
CA CYS A 196 -3.17 -10.15 -10.69
C CYS A 196 -2.48 -11.50 -10.53
N LYS A 197 -1.85 -11.74 -9.38
CA LYS A 197 -1.24 -13.04 -9.07
C LYS A 197 -2.26 -14.15 -8.91
N ALA A 198 -3.39 -13.87 -8.29
CA ALA A 198 -4.46 -14.85 -8.10
C ALA A 198 -5.07 -15.29 -9.43
N VAL A 199 -5.31 -14.34 -10.34
CA VAL A 199 -5.92 -14.60 -11.66
C VAL A 199 -4.91 -14.90 -12.77
N ASP A 200 -3.62 -14.93 -12.43
CA ASP A 200 -2.49 -15.10 -13.36
C ASP A 200 -2.54 -14.14 -14.57
N CYS A 201 -2.75 -12.84 -14.29
CA CYS A 201 -2.72 -11.79 -15.32
C CYS A 201 -1.53 -10.84 -15.17
N GLN A 202 -1.24 -10.13 -16.26
CA GLN A 202 -0.27 -9.05 -16.28
C GLN A 202 -0.71 -7.90 -15.37
N SER A 203 0.27 -7.26 -14.73
CA SER A 203 0.03 -6.21 -13.74
C SER A 203 0.21 -4.81 -14.31
N GLU A 204 0.62 -4.72 -15.57
CA GLU A 204 0.75 -3.49 -16.33
C GLU A 204 -0.62 -2.80 -16.47
N PRO A 205 -0.69 -1.48 -16.27
CA PRO A 205 -1.92 -0.73 -16.49
C PRO A 205 -2.49 -0.98 -17.90
N GLY A 206 -3.77 -1.32 -17.98
CA GLY A 206 -4.46 -1.65 -19.23
C GLY A 206 -4.41 -3.13 -19.65
N LEU A 207 -3.55 -3.95 -19.02
CA LEU A 207 -3.49 -5.41 -19.24
C LEU A 207 -4.03 -6.21 -18.05
N MET A 208 -4.24 -5.54 -16.91
CA MET A 208 -4.90 -6.11 -15.75
C MET A 208 -6.34 -6.48 -16.05
N ILE A 209 -6.76 -7.68 -15.60
CA ILE A 209 -8.17 -8.03 -15.55
C ILE A 209 -8.82 -7.19 -14.42
N PRO A 210 -9.85 -6.37 -14.68
CA PRO A 210 -10.41 -5.50 -13.65
C PRO A 210 -11.28 -6.29 -12.66
N ILE A 211 -11.27 -5.89 -11.40
CA ILE A 211 -12.25 -6.33 -10.39
C ILE A 211 -13.56 -5.59 -10.68
N SER A 212 -14.39 -6.15 -11.55
CA SER A 212 -15.62 -5.50 -12.00
C SER A 212 -16.79 -6.47 -12.13
N LEU A 213 -18.01 -5.92 -12.08
CA LEU A 213 -19.24 -6.67 -12.33
C LEU A 213 -19.25 -7.32 -13.72
N GLY A 214 -18.62 -6.70 -14.73
CA GLY A 214 -18.53 -7.26 -16.06
C GLY A 214 -17.77 -8.59 -16.09
N VAL A 215 -16.63 -8.66 -15.38
CA VAL A 215 -15.80 -9.88 -15.26
C VAL A 215 -16.53 -10.96 -14.45
N ALA A 216 -17.23 -10.56 -13.39
CA ALA A 216 -18.01 -11.48 -12.57
C ALA A 216 -19.21 -12.07 -13.34
N ALA A 217 -19.97 -11.23 -14.04
CA ALA A 217 -21.13 -11.61 -14.83
C ALA A 217 -20.75 -12.52 -16.01
N SER A 218 -19.69 -12.18 -16.75
CA SER A 218 -19.22 -12.99 -17.87
C SER A 218 -18.71 -14.37 -17.44
N GLY A 219 -18.23 -14.50 -16.20
CA GLY A 219 -17.56 -15.70 -15.73
C GLY A 219 -16.20 -15.94 -16.37
N THR A 220 -15.58 -14.87 -16.90
CA THR A 220 -14.22 -14.93 -17.45
C THR A 220 -13.23 -15.42 -16.40
N VAL A 221 -13.41 -14.98 -15.15
CA VAL A 221 -12.66 -15.45 -13.99
C VAL A 221 -13.57 -16.33 -13.13
N GLN A 222 -13.13 -17.55 -12.86
CA GLN A 222 -13.84 -18.47 -11.97
C GLN A 222 -13.48 -18.18 -10.51
N PRO A 223 -14.40 -18.44 -9.55
CA PRO A 223 -14.06 -18.39 -8.14
C PRO A 223 -12.88 -19.31 -7.83
N MET A 224 -12.00 -18.84 -6.94
CA MET A 224 -10.73 -19.47 -6.63
C MET A 224 -10.40 -19.38 -5.15
N HIS A 225 -9.54 -20.28 -4.71
CA HIS A 225 -9.01 -20.29 -3.36
C HIS A 225 -7.49 -20.24 -3.43
N GLY A 226 -6.87 -19.55 -2.48
CA GLY A 226 -5.43 -19.42 -2.46
C GLY A 226 -4.98 -18.23 -1.64
N PHE A 227 -3.67 -18.17 -1.45
CA PHE A 227 -3.06 -17.12 -0.65
C PHE A 227 -3.18 -15.73 -1.27
N ASP A 228 -3.01 -15.64 -2.60
CA ASP A 228 -3.06 -14.36 -3.29
C ASP A 228 -4.46 -13.77 -3.30
N ILE A 229 -5.51 -14.57 -3.60
CA ILE A 229 -6.90 -14.07 -3.52
C ILE A 229 -7.27 -13.67 -2.09
N ALA A 230 -6.83 -14.44 -1.07
CA ALA A 230 -7.08 -14.10 0.33
C ALA A 230 -6.39 -12.78 0.72
N ARG A 231 -5.19 -12.51 0.20
CA ARG A 231 -4.49 -11.24 0.45
C ARG A 231 -5.12 -10.07 -0.30
N ALA A 232 -5.61 -10.29 -1.52
CA ALA A 232 -6.35 -9.28 -2.26
C ALA A 232 -7.62 -8.88 -1.51
N LEU A 233 -8.40 -9.86 -1.04
CA LEU A 233 -9.60 -9.64 -0.22
C LEU A 233 -9.25 -8.91 1.09
N ALA A 234 -8.24 -9.36 1.82
CA ALA A 234 -7.81 -8.72 3.06
C ALA A 234 -7.38 -7.25 2.87
N ALA A 235 -6.77 -6.92 1.73
CA ALA A 235 -6.44 -5.54 1.38
C ALA A 235 -7.70 -4.71 1.07
N ALA A 236 -8.66 -5.28 0.34
CA ALA A 236 -9.93 -4.63 0.03
C ALA A 236 -10.79 -4.38 1.29
N GLU A 237 -10.88 -5.34 2.21
CA GLU A 237 -11.53 -5.18 3.51
C GLU A 237 -10.94 -3.99 4.29
N ARG A 238 -9.60 -3.89 4.35
CA ARG A 238 -8.91 -2.78 5.03
C ARG A 238 -9.20 -1.44 4.36
N ARG A 239 -9.32 -1.41 3.02
CA ARG A 239 -9.72 -0.20 2.30
C ARG A 239 -11.14 0.21 2.66
N LEU A 240 -12.06 -0.74 2.77
CA LEU A 240 -13.44 -0.47 3.17
C LEU A 240 -13.51 0.12 4.59
N PHE A 241 -12.70 -0.39 5.53
CA PHE A 241 -12.59 0.24 6.87
C PHE A 241 -12.04 1.67 6.83
N LEU A 242 -11.14 1.99 5.89
CA LEU A 242 -10.60 3.33 5.75
C LEU A 242 -11.56 4.30 5.08
N LEU A 243 -12.34 3.81 4.10
CA LEU A 243 -13.23 4.57 3.22
C LEU A 243 -14.65 3.96 3.20
N PRO A 244 -15.38 3.96 4.33
CA PRO A 244 -16.67 3.26 4.43
C PRO A 244 -17.77 3.82 3.52
N GLU A 245 -17.67 5.11 3.17
CA GLU A 245 -18.65 5.78 2.30
C GLU A 245 -18.36 5.58 0.79
N SER A 246 -17.24 4.95 0.44
CA SER A 246 -16.87 4.75 -0.96
C SER A 246 -17.55 3.51 -1.53
N ARG A 247 -18.48 3.76 -2.47
CA ARG A 247 -19.23 2.70 -3.17
C ARG A 247 -18.36 1.88 -4.10
N GLU A 248 -17.37 2.51 -4.71
CA GLU A 248 -16.34 1.81 -5.48
C GLU A 248 -15.61 0.79 -4.60
N VAL A 249 -15.15 1.21 -3.41
CA VAL A 249 -14.44 0.33 -2.47
C VAL A 249 -15.33 -0.79 -1.93
N GLN A 250 -16.60 -0.49 -1.66
CA GLN A 250 -17.60 -1.48 -1.27
C GLN A 250 -17.80 -2.54 -2.37
N LEU A 251 -17.95 -2.11 -3.62
CA LEU A 251 -18.14 -3.00 -4.76
C LEU A 251 -16.92 -3.91 -4.97
N GLU A 252 -15.72 -3.34 -4.93
CA GLU A 252 -14.48 -4.11 -5.10
C GLU A 252 -14.32 -5.18 -4.00
N HIS A 253 -14.67 -4.85 -2.76
CA HIS A 253 -14.70 -5.81 -1.65
C HIS A 253 -15.72 -6.93 -1.91
N ALA A 254 -16.97 -6.59 -2.28
CA ALA A 254 -18.03 -7.54 -2.56
C ALA A 254 -17.67 -8.50 -3.72
N LEU A 255 -17.01 -7.97 -4.76
CA LEU A 255 -16.54 -8.75 -5.88
C LEU A 255 -15.39 -9.69 -5.49
N LEU A 256 -14.47 -9.25 -4.63
CA LEU A 256 -13.41 -10.12 -4.12
C LEU A 256 -13.95 -11.23 -3.22
N LEU A 257 -15.02 -10.98 -2.43
CA LEU A 257 -15.74 -12.04 -1.73
C LEU A 257 -16.28 -13.09 -2.71
N TYR A 258 -16.91 -12.64 -3.80
CA TYR A 258 -17.41 -13.52 -4.86
C TYR A 258 -16.29 -14.37 -5.47
N PHE A 259 -15.19 -13.74 -5.88
CA PHE A 259 -14.06 -14.45 -6.49
C PHE A 259 -13.32 -15.35 -5.48
N ALA A 260 -13.35 -15.03 -4.19
CA ALA A 260 -12.77 -15.85 -3.12
C ALA A 260 -13.66 -17.04 -2.70
N GLY A 261 -14.85 -17.21 -3.30
CA GLY A 261 -15.78 -18.27 -2.95
C GLY A 261 -16.65 -17.99 -1.71
N GLN A 262 -16.58 -16.78 -1.14
CA GLN A 262 -17.35 -16.35 0.03
C GLN A 262 -18.71 -15.79 -0.42
N TRP A 263 -19.53 -16.69 -0.96
CA TRP A 263 -20.74 -16.31 -1.69
C TRP A 263 -21.87 -15.78 -0.82
N ASP A 264 -21.99 -16.24 0.42
CA ASP A 264 -23.00 -15.76 1.36
C ASP A 264 -22.75 -14.28 1.70
N GLU A 265 -21.51 -13.94 2.04
CA GLU A 265 -21.07 -12.57 2.31
C GLU A 265 -21.11 -11.72 1.04
N ALA A 266 -20.65 -12.24 -0.09
CA ALA A 266 -20.71 -11.53 -1.37
C ALA A 266 -22.14 -11.16 -1.75
N TYR A 267 -23.10 -12.07 -1.56
CA TYR A 267 -24.50 -11.81 -1.82
C TYR A 267 -25.03 -10.67 -0.95
N GLN A 268 -24.75 -10.69 0.35
CA GLN A 268 -25.19 -9.66 1.27
C GLN A 268 -24.64 -8.29 0.89
N GLU A 269 -23.33 -8.19 0.65
CA GLU A 269 -22.66 -6.95 0.27
C GLU A 269 -23.18 -6.40 -1.07
N LEU A 270 -23.37 -7.25 -2.08
CA LEU A 270 -23.90 -6.83 -3.37
C LEU A 270 -25.38 -6.39 -3.29
N GLN A 271 -26.18 -6.98 -2.40
CA GLN A 271 -27.55 -6.52 -2.15
C GLN A 271 -27.58 -5.15 -1.48
N LEU A 272 -26.70 -4.91 -0.50
CA LEU A 272 -26.54 -3.58 0.12
C LEU A 272 -26.10 -2.55 -0.91
N TYR A 273 -25.08 -2.88 -1.71
CA TYR A 273 -24.63 -2.03 -2.82
C TYR A 273 -25.77 -1.69 -3.80
N LYS A 274 -26.61 -2.67 -4.16
CA LYS A 274 -27.75 -2.48 -5.05
C LYS A 274 -28.78 -1.49 -4.51
N GLN A 275 -29.05 -1.54 -3.20
CA GLN A 275 -30.01 -0.63 -2.56
C GLN A 275 -29.54 0.83 -2.64
N ASP A 276 -28.22 1.05 -2.57
CA ASP A 276 -27.64 2.37 -2.49
C ASP A 276 -27.37 3.03 -3.85
N VAL A 277 -27.02 2.26 -4.89
CA VAL A 277 -26.65 2.81 -6.22
C VAL A 277 -27.84 2.91 -7.19
N GLY A 278 -28.98 2.30 -6.86
CA GLY A 278 -30.16 2.30 -7.73
C GLY A 278 -29.98 1.45 -8.99
N GLN A 279 -30.55 1.88 -10.12
CA GLN A 279 -30.62 1.07 -11.37
C GLN A 279 -29.39 1.17 -12.29
N LEU A 280 -28.40 2.01 -11.97
CA LEU A 280 -27.18 2.14 -12.76
C LEU A 280 -26.36 0.84 -12.62
N ASP A 281 -26.07 0.17 -13.75
CA ASP A 281 -25.45 -1.17 -13.86
C ASP A 281 -26.28 -2.38 -13.40
N GLY A 282 -27.61 -2.25 -13.42
CA GLY A 282 -28.53 -3.30 -12.98
C GLY A 282 -28.29 -4.69 -13.62
N HIS A 283 -28.03 -4.78 -14.93
CA HIS A 283 -27.93 -6.08 -15.59
C HIS A 283 -26.71 -6.91 -15.16
N ALA A 284 -25.53 -6.29 -15.07
CA ALA A 284 -24.32 -7.02 -14.66
C ALA A 284 -24.37 -7.39 -13.18
N LEU A 285 -24.94 -6.51 -12.35
CA LEU A 285 -25.21 -6.79 -10.94
C LEU A 285 -26.20 -7.93 -10.75
N ASP A 286 -27.34 -7.89 -11.45
CA ASP A 286 -28.37 -8.93 -11.40
C ASP A 286 -27.83 -10.27 -11.92
N SER A 287 -27.04 -10.25 -12.99
CA SER A 287 -26.37 -11.44 -13.52
C SER A 287 -25.39 -12.03 -12.50
N THR A 288 -24.60 -11.20 -11.82
CA THR A 288 -23.66 -11.65 -10.78
C THR A 288 -24.40 -12.24 -9.58
N LEU A 289 -25.47 -11.58 -9.11
CA LEU A 289 -26.33 -12.08 -8.03
C LEU A 289 -26.99 -13.42 -8.40
N ALA A 290 -27.48 -13.56 -9.63
CA ALA A 290 -28.06 -14.82 -10.12
C ALA A 290 -27.02 -15.95 -10.12
N ARG A 291 -25.78 -15.68 -10.55
CA ARG A 291 -24.68 -16.66 -10.48
C ARG A 291 -24.39 -17.08 -9.05
N ILE A 292 -24.35 -16.15 -8.10
CA ILE A 292 -24.16 -16.46 -6.68
C ILE A 292 -25.26 -17.39 -6.18
N CYS A 293 -26.52 -17.11 -6.49
CA CYS A 293 -27.64 -17.99 -6.12
C CYS A 293 -27.48 -19.42 -6.66
N CYS A 294 -27.03 -19.57 -7.91
CA CYS A 294 -26.75 -20.89 -8.49
C CYS A 294 -25.64 -21.63 -7.73
N LEU A 295 -24.53 -20.94 -7.44
CA LEU A 295 -23.39 -21.52 -6.71
C LEU A 295 -23.76 -21.93 -5.27
N LEU A 296 -24.55 -21.12 -4.58
CA LEU A 296 -25.08 -21.44 -3.25
C LEU A 296 -26.00 -22.67 -3.29
N TYR A 297 -26.86 -22.77 -4.30
CA TYR A 297 -27.74 -23.93 -4.47
C TYR A 297 -26.95 -25.22 -4.73
N GLU A 298 -25.93 -25.17 -5.60
CA GLU A 298 -25.03 -26.30 -5.86
C GLU A 298 -24.30 -26.75 -4.59
N ARG A 299 -23.84 -25.82 -3.75
CA ARG A 299 -23.18 -26.15 -2.48
C ARG A 299 -24.07 -26.90 -1.48
N THR A 300 -25.38 -26.67 -1.52
CA THR A 300 -26.33 -27.32 -0.60
C THR A 300 -26.84 -28.68 -1.08
N THR A 301 -26.60 -29.02 -2.35
CA THR A 301 -27.15 -30.23 -2.99
C THR A 301 -26.15 -31.39 -3.07
N TRP A 302 -24.94 -31.21 -2.55
CA TRP A 302 -23.87 -32.21 -2.43
C TRP A 302 -23.27 -32.20 -1.02
#